data_AF-A0A520IRT2-F1
#
_entry.id   AF-A0A520IRT2-F1
#
_cell.length_a   1.000
_cell.length_b   1.000
_cell.length_c   1.000
_cell.angle_alpha   90.00
_cell.angle_beta   90.00
_cell.angle_gamma   90.00
#
_symmetry.space_group_name_H-M   'P 1'
#
loop_
_entity.id
_entity.type
_entity.pdbx_description
1 polymer ?
#
loop_
_entity_poly.entity_id
_entity_poly.type
_entity_poly.pdbx_seq_one_letter_code
_entity_poly.pdbx_strand_id
1 'polypeptide(L)' 'MQNRRDFLQKAGLAMTAAMIAPSAITSALASSAAAKQKIGIQLFTLREQLLKDVQGTIAQVAKVGYQQVETFYGYAGPN' A
#
# COMPACT_ATOMS: atom_id res chain seq x y z
N MET A 1 -31.36 -19.74 -13.98
CA MET A 1 -30.98 -20.53 -12.79
C MET A 1 -29.64 -21.16 -13.09
N GLN A 2 -28.61 -20.99 -12.24
CA GLN A 2 -27.30 -21.61 -12.50
C GLN A 2 -27.35 -23.08 -12.07
N ASN A 3 -27.19 -24.00 -13.01
CA ASN A 3 -27.14 -25.43 -12.74
C ASN A 3 -25.71 -25.86 -12.34
N ARG A 4 -25.60 -26.89 -11.49
CA ARG A 4 -24.30 -27.45 -11.06
C ARG A 4 -23.41 -27.85 -12.25
N ARG A 5 -24.02 -28.35 -13.33
CA ARG A 5 -23.32 -28.72 -14.57
C ARG A 5 -22.70 -27.51 -15.25
N ASP A 6 -23.43 -26.41 -15.35
CA ASP A 6 -22.93 -25.17 -15.96
C ASP A 6 -21.79 -24.56 -15.12
N PHE A 7 -21.88 -24.67 -13.79
CA PHE A 7 -20.81 -24.25 -12.89
C PHE A 7 -19.54 -25.08 -13.11
N LEU A 8 -19.65 -26.41 -13.15
CA LEU A 8 -18.49 -27.29 -13.37
C LEU A 8 -17.85 -27.08 -14.73
N GLN A 9 -18.63 -26.86 -15.79
CA GLN A 9 -18.11 -26.54 -17.12
C GLN A 9 -17.32 -25.23 -17.14
N LYS A 10 -17.87 -24.18 -16.52
CA LYS A 10 -17.19 -22.88 -16.42
C LYS A 10 -15.94 -22.94 -15.56
N ALA A 11 -15.97 -23.68 -14.45
CA ALA A 11 -14.81 -23.89 -13.59
C ALA A 11 -13.70 -24.64 -14.33
N GLY A 12 -14.04 -25.69 -15.09
CA GLY A 12 -13.08 -26.43 -15.91
C GLY A 12 -12.44 -25.57 -16.99
N LEU A 13 -13.22 -24.76 -17.72
CA LEU A 13 -12.72 -23.81 -18.71
C LEU A 13 -11.81 -22.74 -18.10
N ALA A 14 -12.14 -22.25 -16.90
CA ALA A 14 -11.29 -21.29 -16.19
C ALA A 14 -9.95 -21.92 -15.77
N MET A 15 -9.95 -23.18 -15.33
CA MET A 15 -8.74 -23.91 -14.96
C MET A 15 -7.85 -24.22 -16.17
N THR A 16 -8.41 -24.59 -17.32
CA THR A 16 -7.61 -24.82 -18.53
C THR A 16 -7.03 -23.52 -19.08
N ALA A 17 -7.81 -22.43 -19.08
CA ALA A 17 -7.30 -21.10 -19.43
C ALA A 17 -6.17 -20.66 -18.49
N ALA A 18 -6.25 -21.01 -17.21
CA ALA A 18 -5.22 -20.73 -16.22
C ALA A 18 -3.89 -21.44 -16.49
N MET A 19 -3.94 -22.65 -17.03
CA MET A 19 -2.75 -23.41 -17.38
C MET A 19 -2.06 -22.91 -18.65
N ILE A 20 -2.79 -22.30 -19.58
CA ILE A 20 -2.22 -21.76 -20.83
C ILE A 20 -1.39 -20.50 -20.57
N ALA A 21 -1.79 -19.65 -19.61
CA ALA A 21 -1.08 -18.42 -19.27
C ALA A 21 -0.88 -18.27 -17.74
N PRO A 22 -0.02 -19.09 -17.13
CA PRO A 22 0.22 -19.05 -15.68
C PRO A 22 0.76 -17.70 -15.21
N SER A 23 1.57 -17.05 -16.04
CA SER A 23 2.17 -15.73 -15.79
C SER A 23 1.14 -14.60 -15.72
N ALA A 24 0.07 -14.68 -16.53
CA ALA A 24 -1.01 -13.70 -16.49
C ALA A 24 -1.76 -13.77 -15.16
N ILE A 25 -2.01 -14.99 -14.66
CA ILE A 25 -2.68 -15.20 -13.37
C ILE A 25 -1.80 -14.76 -12.19
N THR A 26 -0.53 -15.14 -12.18
CA THR A 26 0.38 -14.72 -11.11
C THR A 26 0.57 -13.21 -11.11
N SER A 27 0.64 -12.56 -12.28
CA SER A 27 0.71 -11.09 -12.37
C SER A 27 -0.57 -10.40 -11.89
N ALA A 28 -1.75 -10.93 -12.23
CA ALA A 28 -3.04 -10.38 -11.81
C ALA A 28 -3.23 -10.50 -10.28
N LEU A 29 -2.79 -11.62 -9.69
CA LEU A 29 -2.85 -11.83 -8.25
C LEU A 29 -1.80 -10.98 -7.50
N ALA A 30 -0.59 -10.87 -8.05
CA ALA A 30 0.49 -10.05 -7.50
C ALA A 30 0.19 -8.54 -7.56
N SER A 31 -0.62 -8.09 -8.52
CA SER A 31 -1.03 -6.68 -8.61
C SER A 31 -1.79 -6.19 -7.38
N SER A 32 -2.39 -7.09 -6.58
CA SER A 32 -3.05 -6.73 -5.31
C SER A 32 -2.05 -6.46 -4.17
N ALA A 33 -0.89 -7.12 -4.18
CA ALA A 33 0.19 -6.90 -3.21
C ALA A 33 0.98 -5.61 -3.48
N ALA A 34 0.89 -5.08 -4.71
CA ALA A 34 1.52 -3.84 -5.13
C ALA A 34 0.72 -2.58 -4.76
N ALA A 35 -0.39 -2.69 -4.03
CA ALA A 35 -1.03 -1.54 -3.41
C ALA A 35 0.00 -0.93 -2.44
N LYS A 36 0.66 0.16 -2.85
CA LYS A 36 1.65 0.88 -2.03
C LYS A 36 1.08 1.04 -0.62
N GLN A 37 1.62 0.27 0.32
CA GLN A 37 1.23 0.40 1.71
C GLN A 37 1.46 1.86 2.10
N LYS A 38 0.42 2.49 2.63
CA LYS A 38 0.49 3.86 3.11
C LYS A 38 1.28 3.84 4.41
N ILE A 39 2.60 3.87 4.29
CA ILE A 39 3.51 3.87 5.44
C ILE A 39 3.61 5.32 5.94
N GLY A 40 3.15 5.52 7.17
CA GLY A 40 3.28 6.77 7.91
C GLY A 40 4.39 6.72 8.96
N ILE A 41 4.82 7.88 9.44
CA ILE A 41 5.76 8.02 10.56
C ILE A 41 5.18 8.92 11.66
N GLN A 42 5.32 8.49 12.91
CA GLN A 42 4.96 9.29 14.08
C GLN A 42 6.01 10.36 14.34
N LEU A 43 5.64 11.63 14.22
CA LEU A 43 6.56 12.78 14.34
C LEU A 43 7.22 12.92 15.71
N PHE A 44 6.67 12.30 16.76
CA PHE A 44 7.29 12.27 18.09
C PHE A 44 8.69 11.63 18.09
N THR A 45 8.93 10.69 17.16
CA THR A 45 10.25 10.07 16.98
C THR A 45 11.30 11.05 16.48
N LEU A 46 10.86 12.12 15.78
CA LEU A 46 11.70 13.17 15.22
C LEU A 46 11.54 14.50 15.98
N ARG A 47 11.01 14.48 17.21
CA ARG A 47 10.65 15.70 17.97
C ARG A 47 11.82 16.68 18.10
N GLU A 48 13.04 16.19 18.33
CA GLU A 48 14.22 17.05 18.51
C GLU A 48 14.63 17.76 17.22
N GLN A 49 14.42 17.12 16.06
CA GLN A 49 14.71 17.69 14.75
C GLN A 49 13.61 18.68 14.35
N LEU A 50 12.35 18.35 14.62
CA LEU A 50 11.22 19.25 14.41
C LEU A 50 11.31 20.53 15.24
N LEU A 51 11.81 20.46 16.48
CA LEU A 51 12.04 21.65 17.32
C LEU A 51 13.11 22.58 16.74
N LYS A 52 14.05 22.06 15.95
CA LYS A 52 15.13 22.85 15.33
C LYS A 52 14.71 23.42 13.98
N ASP A 53 14.14 22.57 13.12
CA ASP A 53 13.71 22.94 11.77
C ASP A 53 12.57 22.03 11.32
N VAL A 54 11.34 22.57 11.39
CA VAL A 54 10.13 21.87 10.95
C VAL A 54 10.17 21.57 9.46
N GLN A 55 10.46 22.58 8.64
CA GLN A 55 10.37 22.45 7.18
C GLN A 55 11.45 21.51 6.65
N GLY A 56 12.68 21.64 7.13
CA GLY A 56 13.79 20.76 6.74
C GLY A 56 13.56 19.31 7.17
N THR A 57 13.02 19.10 8.38
CA THR A 57 12.72 17.74 8.87
C THR A 57 11.65 17.07 8.02
N ILE A 58 10.55 17.76 7.71
CA ILE A 58 9.48 17.21 6.86
C ILE A 58 9.98 16.97 5.42
N ALA A 59 10.78 17.88 4.87
CA ALA A 59 11.39 17.69 3.56
C ALA A 59 12.30 16.45 3.53
N GLN A 60 13.04 16.18 4.60
CA GLN A 60 13.88 15.00 4.71
C GLN A 60 13.06 13.71 4.86
N VAL A 61 11.99 13.73 5.64
CA VAL A 61 11.04 12.60 5.76
C VAL A 61 10.44 12.23 4.40
N ALA A 62 10.06 13.23 3.60
CA ALA A 62 9.58 13.02 2.24
C ALA A 62 10.67 12.43 1.32
N LYS A 63 11.92 12.91 1.41
CA LYS A 63 13.06 12.37 0.65
C LYS A 63 13.37 10.90 0.99
N VAL A 64 13.15 10.49 2.24
CA VAL A 64 13.33 9.10 2.68
C VAL A 64 12.23 8.18 2.11
N GLY A 65 11.08 8.73 1.71
CA GLY A 65 10.00 7.99 1.06
C GLY A 65 8.74 7.81 1.88
N TYR A 66 8.67 8.41 3.08
CA TYR A 66 7.42 8.47 3.84
C TYR A 66 6.45 9.45 3.18
N GLN A 67 5.20 9.00 3.01
CA GLN A 67 4.16 9.79 2.34
C GLN A 67 3.15 10.38 3.32
N GLN A 68 3.17 9.91 4.57
CA GLN A 68 2.25 10.31 5.62
C GLN A 68 3.01 10.56 6.91
N VAL A 69 2.55 11.54 7.68
CA VAL A 69 3.12 11.89 8.98
C VAL A 69 1.98 12.07 9.97
N GLU A 70 2.19 11.61 11.19
CA GLU A 70 1.23 11.76 12.29
C GLU A 70 1.81 12.71 13.34
N THR A 71 1.03 13.75 13.67
CA THR A 71 1.37 14.72 14.71
C THR A 71 1.25 14.10 16.09
N PHE A 72 1.77 14.79 17.13
CA PHE A 72 1.70 14.34 18.51
C PHE A 72 1.14 15.43 19.43
N TYR A 73 0.61 15.01 20.58
CA TYR A 73 0.07 15.92 21.58
C TYR A 73 1.15 16.86 22.14
N GLY A 74 0.84 18.15 22.25
CA GLY A 74 1.79 19.17 22.72
C GLY A 74 2.69 19.76 21.64
N TYR A 75 2.54 19.35 20.37
CA TYR A 75 3.16 20.05 19.25
C TYR A 75 2.34 21.31 18.92
N ALA A 76 2.89 22.49 19.21
CA ALA A 76 2.21 23.77 18.98
C ALA A 76 2.10 24.16 17.50
N GLY A 77 2.81 23.46 16.60
CA GLY A 77 2.95 23.86 15.21
C GLY A 77 3.86 25.08 15.04
N PRO A 78 4.36 25.35 13.83
CA PRO A 78 4.88 26.67 13.50
C PRO A 78 3.71 27.67 13.54
N ASN A 79 3.89 28.77 14.26
CA ASN A 79 2.96 29.90 14.23
C ASN A 79 2.85 30.49 12.82
#